data_AF-A0A8R1IT65-F1
#
_entry.id   AF-A0A8R1IT65-F1
#
_cell.length_a   1.000
_cell.length_b   1.000
_cell.length_c   1.000
_cell.angle_alpha   90.00
_cell.angle_beta   90.00
_cell.angle_gamma   90.00
#
_symmetry.space_group_name_H-M   'P 1'
#
loop_
_entity.id
_entity.type
_entity.pdbx_description
1 polymer ?
#
loop_
_entity_poly.entity_id
_entity_poly.type
_entity_poly.pdbx_seq_one_letter_code
_entity_poly.pdbx_strand_id
1 'polypeptide(L)'
;MSLSIQKFIGLSLHPTCGGHFAFRSVLIFPNVLIPEYRESVPPSILSAHEEVREALEKFNYNWKDSGFRDFGNPTTRYSTTQMEFFGRPVAERWEVLRPWIEGGAKDID
;
A
#
# COMPACT_ATOMS: atom_id res chain seq x y z
N MET A 1 21.88 -15.68 15.59
CA MET A 1 20.48 -15.55 15.09
C MET A 1 19.89 -14.30 15.72
N SER A 2 19.74 -13.22 14.94
CA SER A 2 19.00 -12.04 15.40
C SER A 2 17.51 -12.36 15.30
N LEU A 3 16.83 -12.49 16.44
CA LEU A 3 15.36 -12.52 16.48
C LEU A 3 14.86 -11.15 16.00
N SER A 4 14.42 -11.07 14.75
CA SER A 4 13.73 -9.87 14.26
C SER A 4 12.43 -9.74 15.03
N ILE A 5 12.31 -8.73 15.88
CA ILE A 5 11.06 -8.39 16.56
C ILE A 5 10.13 -7.80 15.50
N GLN A 6 9.32 -8.65 14.87
CA GLN A 6 8.26 -8.20 13.97
C GLN A 6 7.01 -7.92 14.79
N LYS A 7 6.55 -6.66 14.77
CA LYS A 7 5.28 -6.26 15.38
C LYS A 7 4.15 -6.52 14.40
N PHE A 8 2.99 -6.92 14.92
CA PHE A 8 1.75 -6.89 14.16
C PHE A 8 1.27 -5.43 14.09
N ILE A 9 1.21 -4.86 12.89
CA ILE A 9 0.92 -3.44 12.64
C ILE A 9 -0.44 -3.24 11.97
N GLY A 10 -0.96 -2.02 12.08
CA GLY A 10 -2.20 -1.61 11.44
C GLY A 10 -2.06 -1.37 9.93
N LEU A 11 -3.21 -1.29 9.25
CA LEU A 11 -3.33 -1.05 7.82
C LEU A 11 -4.32 0.09 7.58
N SER A 12 -3.99 1.02 6.67
CA SER A 12 -4.92 2.01 6.15
C SER A 12 -5.41 1.59 4.77
N LEU A 13 -6.71 1.75 4.52
CA LEU A 13 -7.33 1.51 3.22
C LEU A 13 -7.94 2.81 2.69
N HIS A 14 -7.61 3.17 1.46
CA HIS A 14 -8.15 4.34 0.78
C HIS A 14 -9.45 3.98 0.04
N PRO A 15 -10.49 4.85 0.05
CA PRO A 15 -11.78 4.54 -0.57
C PRO A 15 -11.73 4.25 -2.08
N THR A 16 -10.73 4.75 -2.80
CA THR A 16 -10.60 4.55 -4.25
C THR A 16 -9.61 3.44 -4.62
N CYS A 17 -8.56 3.28 -3.84
CA CYS A 17 -7.43 2.42 -4.22
C CYS A 17 -7.09 1.36 -3.18
N GLY A 18 -7.90 1.20 -2.12
CA GLY A 18 -7.65 0.19 -1.09
C GLY A 18 -6.26 0.37 -0.50
N GLY A 19 -5.42 -0.67 -0.57
CA GLY A 19 -4.01 -0.60 -0.17
C GLY A 19 -3.03 -0.27 -1.32
N HIS A 20 -3.51 0.06 -2.52
CA HIS A 20 -2.70 0.49 -3.68
C HIS A 20 -2.29 1.96 -3.57
N PHE A 21 -1.75 2.34 -2.41
CA PHE A 21 -1.13 3.64 -2.18
C PHE A 21 -0.05 3.54 -1.10
N ALA A 22 0.70 4.61 -0.93
CA ALA A 22 1.59 4.78 0.21
C ALA A 22 1.59 6.24 0.64
N PHE A 23 1.58 6.48 1.96
CA PHE A 23 1.90 7.80 2.49
C PHE A 23 3.35 8.15 2.16
N ARG A 24 3.62 9.42 1.83
CA ARG A 24 4.95 9.87 1.41
C ARG A 24 5.52 10.96 2.30
N SER A 25 4.73 12.00 2.53
CA SER A 25 5.21 13.20 3.20
C SER A 25 4.06 13.86 3.98
N VAL A 26 4.42 14.60 5.01
CA VAL A 26 3.56 15.60 5.66
C VAL A 26 4.21 16.96 5.45
N LEU A 27 3.44 17.94 5.02
CA LEU A 27 3.90 19.32 4.86
C LEU A 27 3.38 20.12 6.06
N ILE A 28 4.31 20.68 6.84
CA ILE A 28 4.00 21.46 8.03
C ILE A 28 4.34 22.92 7.73
N PHE A 29 3.39 23.81 8.00
CA PHE A 29 3.53 25.25 7.82
C PHE A 29 3.53 25.92 9.19
N PRO A 30 4.70 26.17 9.82
CA PRO A 30 4.77 26.58 11.23
C PRO A 30 4.03 27.88 11.56
N ASN A 31 3.82 28.73 10.56
CA ASN A 31 3.18 30.04 10.71
C ASN A 31 1.73 30.08 10.21
N VAL A 32 1.16 28.95 9.78
CA VAL A 32 -0.24 28.87 9.33
C VAL A 32 -1.07 28.25 10.46
N LEU A 33 -2.04 29.02 10.94
CA LEU A 33 -2.99 28.59 11.96
C LEU A 33 -4.37 28.39 11.32
N ILE A 34 -4.99 27.24 11.57
CA ILE A 34 -6.31 26.89 11.05
C ILE A 34 -7.24 26.43 12.20
N PRO A 35 -7.48 27.28 13.22
CA PRO A 35 -8.18 26.87 14.44
C PRO A 35 -9.63 26.41 14.21
N GLU A 36 -10.27 26.91 13.15
CA GLU A 36 -11.65 26.57 12.79
C GLU A 36 -11.75 25.42 11.77
N TYR A 37 -10.62 24.91 11.27
CA TYR A 37 -10.64 23.79 10.33
C TYR A 37 -11.09 22.52 11.04
N ARG A 38 -11.88 21.71 10.32
CA ARG A 38 -12.39 20.43 10.82
C ARG A 38 -12.06 19.35 9.80
N GLU A 39 -11.30 18.36 10.20
CA GLU A 39 -11.00 17.19 9.37
C GLU A 39 -12.29 16.41 9.07
N SER A 40 -12.38 15.90 7.84
CA SER A 40 -13.39 14.90 7.50
C SER A 40 -13.09 13.57 8.17
N VAL A 41 -14.14 12.91 8.69
CA VAL A 41 -14.02 11.54 9.19
C VAL A 41 -13.72 10.59 8.02
N PRO A 42 -12.70 9.72 8.11
CA PRO A 42 -12.44 8.75 7.06
C PRO A 42 -13.60 7.74 6.95
N PRO A 43 -14.01 7.36 5.72
CA PRO A 43 -15.07 6.38 5.54
C PRO A 43 -14.63 5.00 6.04
N SER A 44 -15.56 4.24 6.59
CA SER A 44 -15.32 2.83 6.94
C SER A 44 -15.28 2.00 5.66
N ILE A 45 -14.11 1.48 5.30
CA ILE A 45 -13.94 0.66 4.08
C ILE A 45 -14.43 -0.78 4.30
N LEU A 46 -14.11 -1.35 5.45
CA LEU A 46 -14.52 -2.69 5.86
C LEU A 46 -15.47 -2.54 7.04
N SER A 47 -16.59 -3.26 7.03
CA SER A 47 -17.62 -3.17 8.08
C SER A 47 -17.65 -4.39 9.00
N ALA A 48 -17.17 -5.54 8.52
CA ALA A 48 -17.13 -6.77 9.29
C ALA A 48 -15.79 -6.93 10.03
N HIS A 49 -15.85 -7.27 11.32
CA HIS A 49 -14.64 -7.54 12.12
C HIS A 49 -13.77 -8.67 11.54
N GLU A 50 -14.39 -9.67 10.93
CA GLU A 50 -13.66 -10.78 10.30
C GLU A 50 -12.88 -10.32 9.07
N GLU A 51 -13.47 -9.45 8.26
CA GLU A 51 -12.82 -8.87 7.08
C GLU A 51 -11.64 -7.96 7.49
N VAL A 52 -11.80 -7.19 8.56
CA VAL A 52 -10.71 -6.39 9.15
C VAL A 52 -9.57 -7.31 9.63
N ARG A 53 -9.90 -8.41 10.32
CA ARG A 53 -8.89 -9.40 10.77
C ARG A 53 -8.15 -9.98 9.57
N GLU A 54 -8.87 -10.46 8.56
CA GLU A 54 -8.27 -11.06 7.36
C GLU A 54 -7.35 -10.06 6.63
N ALA A 55 -7.77 -8.80 6.50
CA ALA A 55 -6.95 -7.75 5.88
C ALA A 55 -5.64 -7.53 6.64
N LEU A 56 -5.72 -7.47 7.97
CA LEU A 56 -4.55 -7.30 8.84
C LEU A 56 -3.63 -8.52 8.79
N GLU A 57 -4.16 -9.74 8.77
CA GLU A 57 -3.37 -10.97 8.64
C GLU A 57 -2.67 -11.05 7.29
N LYS A 58 -3.38 -10.79 6.18
CA LYS A 58 -2.77 -10.74 4.84
C LYS A 58 -1.70 -9.66 4.77
N PHE A 59 -1.90 -8.51 5.39
CA PHE A 59 -0.86 -7.47 5.43
C PHE A 59 0.36 -7.91 6.23
N ASN A 60 0.19 -8.47 7.42
CA ASN A 60 1.33 -8.77 8.28
C ASN A 60 2.08 -10.05 7.88
N TYR A 61 1.39 -11.06 7.35
CA TYR A 61 1.96 -12.36 7.03
C TYR A 61 2.22 -12.58 5.54
N ASN A 62 1.52 -11.86 4.66
CA ASN A 62 1.51 -12.13 3.22
C ASN A 62 1.71 -10.90 2.33
N TRP A 63 2.16 -9.75 2.86
CA TRP A 63 2.25 -8.47 2.09
C TRP A 63 2.91 -8.54 0.71
N LYS A 64 3.82 -9.50 0.47
CA LYS A 64 4.51 -9.68 -0.81
C LYS A 64 3.57 -10.05 -1.95
N ASP A 65 2.47 -10.75 -1.67
CA ASP A 65 1.47 -11.11 -2.70
C ASP A 65 0.55 -9.93 -3.07
N SER A 66 0.64 -8.82 -2.33
CA SER A 66 -0.19 -7.62 -2.49
C SER A 66 -1.72 -7.83 -2.33
N GLY A 67 -2.19 -9.01 -1.91
CA GLY A 67 -3.61 -9.32 -1.78
C GLY A 67 -4.33 -8.47 -0.73
N PHE A 68 -3.62 -7.99 0.31
CA PHE A 68 -4.16 -7.05 1.29
C PHE A 68 -4.60 -5.71 0.66
N ARG A 69 -4.10 -5.38 -0.54
CA ARG A 69 -4.41 -4.10 -1.20
C ARG A 69 -5.80 -4.07 -1.82
N ASP A 70 -6.40 -5.23 -2.06
CA ASP A 70 -7.69 -5.36 -2.75
C ASP A 70 -8.91 -5.30 -1.81
N PHE A 71 -8.69 -5.26 -0.49
CA PHE A 71 -9.75 -5.02 0.47
C PHE A 71 -10.42 -3.66 0.21
N GLY A 72 -11.76 -3.65 0.17
CA GLY A 72 -12.54 -2.48 -0.22
C GLY A 72 -12.83 -2.36 -1.71
N ASN A 73 -12.48 -3.37 -2.53
CA ASN A 73 -12.76 -3.42 -3.98
C ASN A 73 -12.28 -2.17 -4.74
N PRO A 74 -10.96 -1.90 -4.74
CA PRO A 74 -10.39 -0.69 -5.32
C PRO A 74 -10.65 -0.60 -6.83
N THR A 75 -10.98 0.60 -7.30
CA THR A 75 -11.15 0.90 -8.73
C THR A 75 -9.83 1.23 -9.41
N THR A 76 -8.83 1.67 -8.64
CA THR A 76 -7.47 1.96 -9.11
C THR A 76 -6.48 1.06 -8.40
N ARG A 77 -5.71 0.29 -9.16
CA ARG A 77 -4.77 -0.71 -8.65
C ARG A 77 -3.37 -0.44 -9.16
N TYR A 78 -2.37 -0.92 -8.44
CA TYR A 78 -1.01 -1.01 -8.95
C TYR A 78 -0.97 -2.00 -10.13
N SER A 79 -0.12 -1.73 -11.11
CA SER A 79 0.17 -2.68 -12.18
C SER A 79 0.83 -3.95 -11.63
N THR A 80 0.78 -5.03 -12.40
CA THR A 80 1.46 -6.30 -12.05
C THR A 80 2.95 -6.05 -11.81
N THR A 81 3.59 -5.25 -12.67
CA THR A 81 5.00 -4.87 -12.56
C THR A 81 5.29 -4.12 -11.25
N GLN A 82 4.43 -3.18 -10.85
CA GLN A 82 4.62 -2.40 -9.64
C GLN A 82 4.44 -3.25 -8.36
N MET A 83 3.48 -4.18 -8.34
CA MET A 83 3.31 -5.12 -7.23
C MET A 83 4.53 -6.04 -7.09
N GLU A 84 5.03 -6.59 -8.19
CA GLU A 84 6.24 -7.42 -8.21
C GLU A 84 7.46 -6.64 -7.72
N PHE A 85 7.64 -5.40 -8.20
CA PHE A 85 8.72 -4.52 -7.77
C PHE A 85 8.70 -4.30 -6.25
N PHE A 86 7.54 -4.00 -5.66
CA PHE A 86 7.46 -3.77 -4.22
C PHE A 86 7.51 -5.04 -3.38
N GLY A 87 7.05 -6.18 -3.90
CA GLY A 87 7.12 -7.49 -3.25
C GLY A 87 8.56 -8.04 -3.13
N ARG A 88 9.47 -7.60 -4.01
CA ARG A 88 10.88 -8.02 -3.99
C ARG A 88 11.76 -7.23 -3.01
N PRO A 89 12.83 -7.86 -2.48
CA PRO A 89 13.93 -7.16 -1.81
C PRO A 89 14.53 -6.08 -2.71
N VAL A 90 14.95 -4.96 -2.12
CA VAL A 90 15.45 -3.78 -2.87
C VAL A 90 16.55 -4.13 -3.89
N ALA A 91 17.45 -5.05 -3.54
CA ALA A 91 18.56 -5.49 -4.40
C ALA A 91 18.10 -6.18 -5.70
N GLU A 92 16.89 -6.74 -5.73
CA GLU A 92 16.36 -7.51 -6.87
C GLU A 92 15.42 -6.69 -7.76
N ARG A 93 15.13 -5.44 -7.37
CA ARG A 93 14.08 -4.63 -8.00
C ARG A 93 14.44 -4.10 -9.39
N TRP A 94 15.71 -3.87 -9.66
CA TRP A 94 16.15 -3.35 -10.97
C TRP A 94 15.87 -4.33 -12.11
N GLU A 95 15.93 -5.64 -11.84
CA GLU A 95 15.59 -6.66 -12.84
C GLU A 95 14.12 -6.60 -13.28
N VAL A 96 13.23 -6.19 -12.37
CA VAL A 96 11.80 -6.01 -12.68
C VAL A 96 11.60 -4.88 -13.70
N LEU A 97 12.44 -3.84 -13.65
CA LEU A 97 12.35 -2.67 -14.52
C LEU A 97 13.17 -2.78 -15.80
N ARG A 98 14.08 -3.77 -15.90
CA ARG A 98 14.93 -4.00 -17.07
C ARG A 98 14.17 -4.00 -18.40
N PRO A 99 13.00 -4.70 -18.53
CA PRO A 99 12.26 -4.72 -19.79
C PRO A 99 11.79 -3.35 -20.28
N TRP A 100 11.60 -2.37 -19.38
CA TRP A 100 11.16 -1.01 -19.72
C TRP A 100 12.25 -0.20 -20.42
N ILE A 101 13.52 -0.53 -20.16
CA ILE A 101 14.68 0.16 -20.72
C ILE A 101 15.15 -0.53 -22.01
N GLU A 102 15.10 -1.87 -22.04
CA GLU A 102 15.61 -2.69 -23.14
C GLU A 102 14.60 -2.90 -24.28
N GLY A 103 13.42 -2.25 -24.22
CA GLY A 103 12.38 -2.34 -25.26
C GLY A 103 11.59 -3.66 -25.26
N GLY A 104 11.68 -4.44 -24.17
CA GLY A 104 11.00 -5.72 -24.00
C GLY A 104 9.61 -5.64 -23.36
N ALA A 105 9.22 -4.48 -22.83
CA ALA A 105 7.89 -4.27 -22.27
C ALA A 105 6.85 -4.16 -23.39
N LYS A 106 6.27 -5.30 -23.77
CA LYS A 106 5.25 -5.33 -24.82
C LYS A 106 3.90 -4.77 -24.36
N ASP A 107 3.66 -4.78 -23.06
CA ASP A 107 2.47 -4.22 -22.44
C ASP A 107 2.89 -3.65 -21.06
N ILE A 108 3.03 -2.33 -20.97
CA ILE A 108 3.13 -1.66 -19.68
C ILE A 108 1.69 -1.54 -19.19
N ASP A 109 1.28 -2.49 -18.35
CA ASP A 109 0.03 -2.45 -17.57
C ASP A 109 -0.25 -1.06 -16.95
#